data_AF-A0A3P8CQW4-F1
#
_entry.id   AF-A0A3P8CQW4-F1
#
_cell.length_a   1.000
_cell.length_b   1.000
_cell.length_c   1.000
_cell.angle_alpha   90.00
_cell.angle_beta   90.00
_cell.angle_gamma   90.00
#
_symmetry.space_group_name_H-M   'P 1'
#
loop_
_entity.id
_entity.type
_entity.pdbx_description
1 polymer ?
#
loop_
_entity_poly.entity_id
_entity_poly.type
_entity_poly.pdbx_seq_one_letter_code
_entity_poly.pdbx_strand_id
1 'polypeptide(L)'
;MTCTSSLVVSLLAAMVAVTYFDRQHNNIIHEYVARNDDIAILSATYYNRSRRFCPSPYFQQHSLREQHCGATTECSPGATPETLGAVRHIEQRLRRDENRLQRIGRLSPPSAYTSQHLRHRRGRAPRDFRIFPVVQQIPFYCKWVPFIAVGLVSEGMTSLQLATGEQGMSVSYRLPHFERHDVVACFSPLFLNERWQLLLLTAEVYSHYGAAMHFYVRSMITDLFTLLTRYPKARIQPWPAVRLGEKRASSSSFDPNIELEFRNQAAAMTDCLLYYKESAKYIVFPDTDDVIIPRLGRTYFEEFERVKCFIVGRRRSQRDGSLAVLSAQQLAVVFLLYPDAAAVAYNMSQSAIISSETRWGKIVVRPERTDSAWIHRSYGIREGYEQVTLPIELNSALHLRFWNFNNQSQMSDDIVPIYDPLLKNLSGAPLFNRDDLAEINDSFVANMRQAGSTYDRLPEVSIYYPLIEQCYNRIFYNGEHHGKCKGPELCDLPQFPGVRCMNVKSDYETFDGYQRIFLHRLVNARFEQSDLGCSM
;
A
#
# COMPACT_ATOMS: atom_id res chain seq x y z
N MET A 1 -47.55 8.56 11.17
CA MET A 1 -47.16 8.29 9.76
C MET A 1 -45.67 8.56 9.63
N THR A 2 -44.86 7.50 9.67
CA THR A 2 -43.40 7.54 9.52
C THR A 2 -43.04 7.18 8.08
N CYS A 3 -42.58 8.15 7.30
CA CYS A 3 -42.03 7.90 5.97
C CYS A 3 -40.64 7.28 6.09
N THR A 4 -40.56 5.95 6.02
CA THR A 4 -39.31 5.24 5.74
C THR A 4 -39.09 5.23 4.23
N SER A 5 -38.36 6.20 3.72
CA SER A 5 -37.90 6.20 2.32
C SER A 5 -36.65 5.32 2.19
N SER A 6 -36.86 4.03 1.94
CA SER A 6 -35.79 3.12 1.49
C SER A 6 -35.50 3.38 0.02
N LEU A 7 -34.35 3.97 -0.28
CA LEU A 7 -33.88 4.22 -1.64
C LEU A 7 -32.89 3.10 -2.03
N VAL A 8 -33.35 2.15 -2.83
CA VAL A 8 -32.51 1.08 -3.41
C VAL A 8 -31.65 1.70 -4.51
N VAL A 9 -30.33 1.73 -4.34
CA VAL A 9 -29.37 2.19 -5.34
C VAL A 9 -28.77 0.98 -6.04
N SER A 10 -29.00 0.86 -7.35
CA SER A 10 -28.48 -0.23 -8.19
C SER A 10 -26.98 -0.03 -8.47
N LEU A 11 -26.14 -0.50 -7.57
CA LEU A 11 -24.68 -0.28 -7.60
C LEU A 11 -23.91 -1.20 -8.57
N LEU A 12 -24.53 -2.27 -9.07
CA LEU A 12 -23.81 -3.32 -9.81
C LEU A 12 -23.70 -3.11 -11.31
N ALA A 13 -24.49 -2.23 -11.96
CA ALA A 13 -24.34 -2.03 -13.41
C ALA A 13 -22.88 -1.64 -13.77
N ALA A 14 -22.20 -0.91 -12.89
CA ALA A 14 -20.80 -0.54 -13.06
C ALA A 14 -19.82 -1.68 -12.70
N MET A 15 -20.01 -2.42 -11.59
CA MET A 15 -19.13 -3.57 -11.24
C MET A 15 -19.29 -4.74 -12.22
N VAL A 16 -20.50 -4.94 -12.76
CA VAL A 16 -20.82 -5.95 -13.79
C VAL A 16 -20.30 -5.52 -15.16
N ALA A 17 -20.35 -4.24 -15.51
CA ALA A 17 -19.82 -3.74 -16.78
C ALA A 17 -18.30 -3.92 -16.90
N VAL A 18 -17.56 -3.92 -15.78
CA VAL A 18 -16.12 -4.23 -15.76
C VAL A 18 -15.86 -5.75 -15.81
N THR A 19 -16.88 -6.59 -15.57
CA THR A 19 -16.73 -8.05 -15.38
C THR A 19 -17.42 -8.94 -16.41
N TYR A 20 -17.88 -8.42 -17.57
CA TYR A 20 -18.54 -9.23 -18.62
C TYR A 20 -17.64 -10.24 -19.38
N PHE A 21 -16.63 -10.86 -18.75
CA PHE A 21 -15.69 -11.74 -19.45
C PHE A 21 -15.10 -12.85 -18.58
N ASP A 22 -15.92 -13.82 -18.14
CA ASP A 22 -15.57 -15.24 -17.98
C ASP A 22 -16.78 -16.07 -17.55
N ARG A 23 -16.73 -17.40 -17.69
CA ARG A 23 -17.86 -18.31 -17.40
C ARG A 23 -18.22 -18.43 -15.90
N GLN A 24 -17.49 -17.82 -14.96
CA GLN A 24 -17.79 -17.67 -13.53
C GLN A 24 -17.07 -16.42 -12.98
N HIS A 25 -17.73 -15.61 -12.15
CA HIS A 25 -17.19 -14.36 -11.62
C HIS A 25 -17.16 -14.39 -10.10
N ASN A 26 -15.99 -14.43 -9.48
CA ASN A 26 -15.86 -14.31 -8.02
C ASN A 26 -15.34 -12.92 -7.66
N ASN A 27 -16.01 -12.26 -6.72
CA ASN A 27 -15.59 -11.00 -6.13
C ASN A 27 -15.51 -11.14 -4.62
N ILE A 28 -14.36 -10.81 -4.05
CA ILE A 28 -14.18 -10.67 -2.61
C ILE A 28 -14.41 -9.22 -2.28
N ILE A 29 -15.27 -8.97 -1.30
CA ILE A 29 -15.56 -7.66 -0.80
C ILE A 29 -14.81 -7.53 0.51
N HIS A 30 -13.81 -6.65 0.53
CA HIS A 30 -13.00 -6.42 1.72
C HIS A 30 -13.76 -5.51 2.66
N GLU A 31 -13.98 -4.27 2.24
CA GLU A 31 -14.47 -3.21 3.12
C GLU A 31 -15.14 -2.06 2.36
N TYR A 32 -15.91 -1.26 3.11
CA TYR A 32 -16.62 -0.08 2.63
C TYR A 32 -16.40 1.06 3.60
N VAL A 33 -16.00 2.22 3.09
CA VAL A 33 -15.89 3.43 3.90
C VAL A 33 -16.91 4.44 3.42
N ALA A 34 -17.91 4.72 4.26
CA ALA A 34 -18.92 5.74 4.00
C ALA A 34 -18.46 7.08 4.58
N ARG A 35 -18.20 8.03 3.70
CA ARG A 35 -17.86 9.42 4.04
C ARG A 35 -19.13 10.26 4.03
N ASN A 36 -19.01 11.53 4.44
CA ASN A 36 -20.17 12.41 4.58
C ASN A 36 -21.01 12.54 3.30
N ASP A 37 -20.38 12.49 2.13
CA ASP A 37 -21.01 12.69 0.82
C ASP A 37 -20.68 11.61 -0.23
N ASP A 38 -19.79 10.65 0.06
CA ASP A 38 -19.42 9.59 -0.88
C ASP A 38 -19.15 8.23 -0.18
N ILE A 39 -19.04 7.18 -0.98
CA ILE A 39 -18.66 5.84 -0.51
C ILE A 39 -17.55 5.28 -1.38
N ALA A 40 -16.58 4.61 -0.73
CA ALA A 40 -15.56 3.82 -1.39
C ALA A 40 -15.79 2.33 -1.09
N ILE A 41 -15.73 1.51 -2.13
CA ILE A 41 -15.90 0.06 -2.06
C ILE A 41 -14.60 -0.58 -2.52
N LEU A 42 -13.99 -1.36 -1.65
CA LEU A 42 -12.79 -2.11 -1.97
C LEU A 42 -13.14 -3.59 -2.18
N SER A 43 -12.81 -4.10 -3.35
CA SER A 43 -13.07 -5.49 -3.72
C SER A 43 -11.87 -6.10 -4.43
N ALA A 44 -11.79 -7.43 -4.51
CA ALA A 44 -10.88 -8.14 -5.38
C ALA A 44 -11.68 -9.00 -6.36
N THR A 45 -11.36 -8.93 -7.64
CA THR A 45 -12.06 -9.66 -8.70
C THR A 45 -11.16 -10.73 -9.30
N TYR A 46 -11.68 -11.94 -9.45
CA TYR A 46 -10.97 -13.06 -10.07
C TYR A 46 -11.03 -13.02 -11.59
N TYR A 47 -9.88 -13.29 -12.24
CA TYR A 47 -9.77 -13.54 -13.68
C TYR A 47 -9.07 -14.88 -13.93
N ASN A 48 -9.62 -15.71 -14.82
CA ASN A 48 -9.02 -17.00 -15.17
C ASN A 48 -7.65 -16.86 -15.86
N ARG A 49 -7.37 -15.69 -16.46
CA ARG A 49 -6.06 -15.30 -16.99
C ARG A 49 -5.67 -13.95 -16.40
N SER A 50 -4.40 -13.81 -16.02
CA SER A 50 -3.83 -12.54 -15.58
C SER A 50 -4.12 -11.42 -16.58
N ARG A 51 -4.43 -10.22 -16.10
CA ARG A 51 -4.72 -9.07 -16.97
C ARG A 51 -3.80 -7.89 -16.71
N ARG A 52 -3.47 -7.18 -17.80
CA ARG A 52 -2.96 -5.81 -17.76
C ARG A 52 -4.13 -4.87 -18.02
N PHE A 53 -4.25 -3.80 -17.24
CA PHE A 53 -5.24 -2.77 -17.48
C PHE A 53 -4.57 -1.58 -18.17
N CYS A 54 -5.14 -1.13 -19.29
CA CYS A 54 -4.70 0.12 -19.92
C CYS A 54 -5.06 1.29 -18.99
N PRO A 55 -4.24 2.35 -18.92
CA PRO A 55 -4.64 3.59 -18.28
C PRO A 55 -5.95 4.06 -18.90
N SER A 56 -6.92 4.46 -18.09
CA SER A 56 -8.14 5.10 -18.62
C SER A 56 -7.72 6.29 -19.51
N PRO A 57 -8.37 6.53 -20.65
CA PRO A 57 -8.05 7.67 -21.53
C PRO A 57 -8.16 9.04 -20.83
N TYR A 58 -8.83 9.10 -19.67
CA TYR A 58 -8.83 10.28 -18.78
C TYR A 58 -7.47 10.55 -18.09
N PHE A 59 -6.50 9.65 -18.16
CA PHE A 59 -5.19 9.75 -17.51
C PHE A 59 -4.02 9.95 -18.49
N GLN A 60 -4.29 10.11 -19.79
CA GLN A 60 -3.25 10.36 -20.80
C GLN A 60 -3.18 11.83 -21.22
N GLN A 61 -2.77 12.70 -20.30
CA GLN A 61 -2.06 13.92 -20.69
C GLN A 61 -0.87 14.08 -19.74
N HIS A 62 0.35 14.05 -20.30
CA HIS A 62 1.65 14.22 -19.66
C HIS A 62 2.35 12.97 -19.09
N SER A 63 2.76 12.06 -19.98
CA SER A 63 4.02 11.33 -19.83
C SER A 63 4.48 10.80 -21.19
N LEU A 64 5.01 11.70 -22.01
CA LEU A 64 5.84 11.33 -23.16
C LEU A 64 7.14 12.11 -23.05
N ARG A 65 8.06 11.58 -22.24
CA ARG A 65 9.50 11.64 -22.49
C ARG A 65 10.17 10.65 -21.55
N GLU A 66 11.06 9.86 -22.14
CA GLU A 66 12.04 8.98 -21.50
C GLU A 66 11.53 7.63 -21.00
N GLN A 67 11.40 6.69 -21.94
CA GLN A 67 11.86 5.32 -21.75
C GLN A 67 12.34 4.78 -23.10
N HIS A 68 13.62 4.95 -23.39
CA HIS A 68 14.32 4.08 -24.34
C HIS A 68 14.58 2.75 -23.61
N CYS A 69 13.80 1.73 -23.95
CA CYS A 69 14.14 0.36 -23.59
C CYS A 69 15.29 -0.10 -24.49
N GLY A 70 16.49 -0.24 -23.92
CA GLY A 70 17.55 -1.05 -24.51
C GLY A 70 17.11 -2.51 -24.47
N ALA A 71 16.91 -3.10 -25.64
CA ALA A 71 16.67 -4.52 -25.80
C ALA A 71 18.02 -5.22 -26.03
N THR A 72 18.45 -6.01 -25.05
CA THR A 72 19.46 -7.05 -25.24
C THR A 72 18.87 -8.37 -24.75
N THR A 73 18.46 -9.21 -25.70
CA THR A 73 18.58 -10.66 -25.59
C THR A 73 18.73 -11.21 -26.99
N GLU A 74 19.85 -11.91 -27.17
CA GLU A 74 20.28 -12.61 -28.35
C GLU A 74 19.28 -13.70 -28.76
N CYS A 75 19.00 -13.79 -30.06
CA CYS A 75 18.55 -15.01 -30.72
C CYS A 75 19.54 -15.29 -31.86
N SER A 76 20.12 -16.49 -31.85
CA SER A 76 21.03 -17.05 -32.86
C SER A 76 20.36 -17.23 -34.25
N PRO A 77 21.14 -17.48 -35.32
CA PRO A 77 21.01 -16.77 -36.60
C PRO A 77 20.21 -17.51 -37.67
N GLY A 78 19.59 -16.74 -38.58
CA GLY A 78 19.08 -17.28 -39.83
C GLY A 78 18.06 -16.38 -40.53
N ALA A 79 18.51 -15.31 -41.20
CA ALA A 79 17.75 -14.67 -42.31
C ALA A 79 18.67 -13.75 -43.13
N THR A 80 18.58 -13.88 -44.45
CA THR A 80 19.39 -13.25 -45.50
C THR A 80 18.98 -11.80 -45.83
N PRO A 81 19.84 -11.01 -46.50
CA PRO A 81 19.68 -9.57 -46.64
C PRO A 81 18.82 -9.18 -47.85
N GLU A 82 17.49 -9.06 -47.68
CA GLU A 82 16.62 -8.41 -48.68
C GLU A 82 15.54 -7.47 -48.11
N THR A 83 15.52 -7.19 -46.80
CA THR A 83 14.45 -6.40 -46.16
C THR A 83 14.86 -4.99 -45.71
N LEU A 84 15.83 -4.35 -46.40
CA LEU A 84 16.25 -2.97 -46.14
C LEU A 84 15.66 -1.91 -47.10
N GLY A 85 14.75 -2.28 -48.01
CA GLY A 85 14.11 -1.36 -48.97
C GLY A 85 12.76 -0.76 -48.54
N ALA A 86 12.03 -1.38 -47.60
CA ALA A 86 10.62 -1.05 -47.35
C ALA A 86 10.39 0.03 -46.26
N VAL A 87 11.40 0.39 -45.48
CA VAL A 87 11.25 1.33 -44.35
C VAL A 87 11.38 2.81 -44.76
N ARG A 88 11.98 3.11 -45.92
CA ARG A 88 12.14 4.51 -46.38
C ARG A 88 10.90 5.12 -47.05
N HIS A 89 9.89 4.33 -47.39
CA HIS A 89 8.71 4.83 -48.12
C HIS A 89 7.54 5.27 -47.20
N ILE A 90 7.56 4.91 -45.92
CA ILE A 90 6.50 5.23 -44.95
C ILE A 90 6.80 6.55 -44.20
N GLU A 91 8.06 6.87 -43.92
CA GLU A 91 8.46 8.11 -43.25
C GLU A 91 8.26 9.38 -44.09
N GLN A 92 8.20 9.27 -45.42
CA GLN A 92 7.94 10.42 -46.31
C GLN A 92 6.45 10.76 -46.47
N ARG A 93 5.52 9.86 -46.09
CA ARG A 93 4.07 10.14 -46.10
C ARG A 93 3.60 10.85 -44.83
N LEU A 94 4.20 10.56 -43.68
CA LEU A 94 3.80 11.16 -42.40
C LEU A 94 4.22 12.63 -42.22
N ARG A 95 5.28 13.09 -42.92
CA ARG A 95 5.71 14.51 -42.88
C ARG A 95 4.90 15.47 -43.76
N ARG A 96 3.99 14.96 -44.62
CA ARG A 96 3.15 15.81 -45.49
C ARG A 96 1.82 16.21 -44.86
N ASP A 97 1.32 15.49 -43.85
CA ASP A 97 0.03 15.78 -43.22
C ASP A 97 0.11 16.75 -42.01
N GLU A 98 1.26 16.86 -41.34
CA GLU A 98 1.47 17.82 -40.23
C GLU A 98 1.51 19.29 -40.69
N ASN A 99 1.92 19.56 -41.94
CA ASN A 99 1.98 20.93 -42.47
C ASN A 99 0.62 21.47 -42.96
N ARG A 100 -0.44 20.66 -42.95
CA ARG A 100 -1.77 21.04 -43.45
C ARG A 100 -2.73 21.52 -42.35
N LEU A 101 -2.39 21.32 -41.07
CA LEU A 101 -3.24 21.68 -39.92
C LEU A 101 -2.81 22.96 -39.18
N GLN A 102 -1.78 23.68 -39.64
CA GLN A 102 -1.36 24.98 -39.07
C GLN A 102 -1.80 26.22 -39.87
N ARG A 103 -2.69 26.08 -40.86
CA ARG A 103 -3.31 27.22 -41.56
C ARG A 103 -4.83 27.07 -41.55
N ILE A 104 -5.47 27.75 -40.61
CA ILE A 104 -6.89 28.20 -40.46
C ILE A 104 -7.10 28.27 -38.93
N GLY A 105 -7.41 29.36 -38.24
CA GLY A 105 -7.66 30.75 -38.57
C GLY A 105 -8.02 31.45 -37.24
N ARG A 106 -7.42 32.62 -37.01
CA ARG A 106 -7.72 33.53 -35.88
C ARG A 106 -9.12 34.12 -36.05
N LEU A 107 -9.93 34.18 -34.99
CA LEU A 107 -10.94 35.23 -34.76
C LEU A 107 -11.11 35.45 -33.25
N SER A 108 -11.13 36.73 -32.86
CA SER A 108 -11.19 37.29 -31.50
C SER A 108 -12.61 37.23 -30.88
N PRO A 109 -12.79 37.54 -29.57
CA PRO A 109 -13.93 37.09 -28.76
C PRO A 109 -15.08 38.11 -28.68
N PRO A 110 -16.29 37.70 -28.23
CA PRO A 110 -17.25 38.61 -27.65
C PRO A 110 -17.43 38.44 -26.15
N SER A 111 -17.71 39.60 -25.55
CA SER A 111 -17.98 39.95 -24.17
C SER A 111 -19.22 39.29 -23.54
N ALA A 112 -19.15 39.17 -22.21
CA ALA A 112 -20.21 39.29 -21.21
C ALA A 112 -21.69 39.18 -21.64
N TYR A 113 -22.41 38.18 -21.12
CA TYR A 113 -23.85 38.26 -20.82
C TYR A 113 -24.21 37.34 -19.63
N THR A 114 -24.48 38.00 -18.50
CA THR A 114 -25.69 37.90 -17.66
C THR A 114 -26.14 36.56 -17.08
N SER A 115 -26.18 36.53 -15.75
CA SER A 115 -26.92 35.56 -14.93
C SER A 115 -28.41 35.55 -15.29
N GLN A 116 -28.97 34.38 -15.63
CA GLN A 116 -30.40 34.13 -15.53
C GLN A 116 -30.68 32.67 -15.15
N HIS A 117 -31.27 32.52 -13.96
CA HIS A 117 -32.20 31.49 -13.52
C HIS A 117 -32.08 30.07 -14.12
N LEU A 118 -31.31 29.21 -13.45
CA LEU A 118 -31.58 27.77 -13.45
C LEU A 118 -32.74 27.48 -12.50
N ARG A 119 -33.95 27.38 -13.08
CA ARG A 119 -35.12 26.77 -12.46
C ARG A 119 -34.75 25.37 -11.96
N HIS A 120 -35.13 25.08 -10.71
CA HIS A 120 -35.18 23.75 -10.12
C HIS A 120 -35.90 22.76 -11.05
N ARG A 121 -35.14 22.00 -11.85
CA ARG A 121 -35.57 20.69 -12.31
C ARG A 121 -35.08 19.67 -11.28
N ARG A 122 -36.02 19.00 -10.61
CA ARG A 122 -35.79 17.73 -9.89
C ARG A 122 -35.30 16.69 -10.89
N GLY A 123 -34.02 16.75 -11.26
CA GLY A 123 -33.32 15.73 -12.01
C GLY A 123 -32.62 14.80 -11.02
N ARG A 124 -32.91 13.50 -11.07
CA ARG A 124 -32.01 12.48 -10.53
C ARG A 124 -30.66 12.68 -11.21
N ALA A 125 -29.68 13.22 -10.50
CA ALA A 125 -28.29 13.12 -10.94
C ALA A 125 -27.95 11.62 -11.03
N PRO A 126 -27.40 11.12 -12.15
CA PRO A 126 -26.82 9.79 -12.19
C PRO A 126 -25.69 9.78 -11.16
N ARG A 127 -25.83 8.96 -10.11
CA ARG A 127 -24.75 8.72 -9.15
C ARG A 127 -23.83 7.66 -9.75
N ASP A 128 -23.04 8.06 -10.74
CA ASP A 128 -22.14 7.16 -11.42
C ASP A 128 -20.95 6.84 -10.52
N PHE A 129 -20.74 5.55 -10.25
CA PHE A 129 -19.55 5.08 -9.55
C PHE A 129 -18.37 5.05 -10.52
N ARG A 130 -17.26 5.68 -10.13
CA ARG A 130 -15.98 5.51 -10.81
C ARG A 130 -15.31 4.25 -10.29
N ILE A 131 -15.09 3.29 -11.18
CA ILE A 131 -14.46 2.01 -10.87
C ILE A 131 -13.11 1.91 -11.58
N PHE A 132 -12.08 1.56 -10.83
CA PHE A 132 -10.73 1.41 -11.36
C PHE A 132 -9.91 0.43 -10.50
N PRO A 133 -8.91 -0.25 -11.10
CA PRO A 133 -8.07 -1.15 -10.34
C PRO A 133 -7.20 -0.34 -9.37
N VAL A 134 -6.97 -0.89 -8.17
CA VAL A 134 -6.06 -0.32 -7.16
C VAL A 134 -4.63 -0.28 -7.69
N VAL A 135 -4.27 -1.24 -8.54
CA VAL A 135 -2.97 -1.38 -9.20
C VAL A 135 -3.16 -1.55 -10.72
N GLN A 136 -2.50 -0.72 -11.53
CA GLN A 136 -2.66 -0.76 -12.99
C GLN A 136 -1.99 -1.97 -13.65
N GLN A 137 -0.91 -2.45 -13.03
CA GLN A 137 -0.15 -3.62 -13.47
C GLN A 137 0.05 -4.53 -12.28
N ILE A 138 -0.67 -5.64 -12.27
CA ILE A 138 -0.39 -6.75 -11.38
C ILE A 138 0.70 -7.59 -12.06
N PRO A 139 1.65 -8.17 -11.30
CA PRO A 139 2.56 -9.18 -11.86
C PRO A 139 1.74 -10.19 -12.68
N PHE A 140 2.22 -10.60 -13.86
CA PHE A 140 1.48 -11.38 -14.87
C PHE A 140 0.98 -12.78 -14.43
N TYR A 141 0.94 -13.04 -13.14
CA TYR A 141 0.73 -14.35 -12.55
C TYR A 141 -0.34 -14.37 -11.46
N CYS A 142 -0.81 -13.22 -10.97
CA CYS A 142 -1.93 -13.17 -10.01
C CYS A 142 -3.27 -13.03 -10.73
N LYS A 143 -4.27 -13.76 -10.22
CA LYS A 143 -5.61 -13.83 -10.81
C LYS A 143 -6.62 -12.96 -10.08
N TRP A 144 -6.39 -12.66 -8.82
CA TRP A 144 -7.20 -11.71 -8.07
C TRP A 144 -6.62 -10.31 -8.20
N VAL A 145 -7.49 -9.35 -8.51
CA VAL A 145 -7.12 -7.96 -8.78
C VAL A 145 -7.95 -7.07 -7.86
N PRO A 146 -7.32 -6.26 -6.99
CA PRO A 146 -8.07 -5.30 -6.19
C PRO A 146 -8.60 -4.14 -7.06
N PHE A 147 -9.88 -3.82 -6.87
CA PHE A 147 -10.60 -2.71 -7.47
C PHE A 147 -11.20 -1.82 -6.38
N ILE A 148 -11.28 -0.53 -6.70
CA ILE A 148 -12.04 0.42 -5.93
C ILE A 148 -13.19 0.99 -6.77
N ALA A 149 -14.37 1.08 -6.17
CA ALA A 149 -15.50 1.83 -6.69
C ALA A 149 -15.76 3.04 -5.78
N VAL A 150 -15.71 4.25 -6.34
CA VAL A 150 -15.98 5.49 -5.60
C VAL A 150 -17.20 6.18 -6.21
N GLY A 151 -18.19 6.51 -5.40
CA GLY A 151 -19.41 7.17 -5.88
C GLY A 151 -20.07 8.01 -4.81
N LEU A 152 -20.80 9.05 -5.23
CA LEU A 152 -21.54 9.92 -4.31
C LEU A 152 -22.73 9.18 -3.72
N VAL A 153 -22.99 9.39 -2.43
CA VAL A 153 -24.15 8.83 -1.73
C VAL A 153 -25.04 9.94 -1.17
N SER A 154 -26.22 9.58 -0.65
CA SER A 154 -27.04 10.56 0.07
C SER A 154 -26.39 10.80 1.43
N GLU A 155 -26.38 12.05 1.87
CA GLU A 155 -26.06 12.39 3.25
C GLU A 155 -26.98 11.60 4.20
N GLY A 156 -26.43 11.08 5.30
CA GLY A 156 -27.19 10.27 6.27
C GLY A 156 -27.60 8.88 5.77
N MET A 157 -26.89 8.31 4.78
CA MET A 157 -27.10 6.92 4.35
C MET A 157 -26.97 5.95 5.54
N THR A 158 -28.03 5.16 5.80
CA THR A 158 -28.07 4.17 6.88
C THR A 158 -27.86 2.73 6.40
N SER A 159 -27.95 2.49 5.10
CA SER A 159 -27.79 1.17 4.51
C SER A 159 -27.33 1.26 3.07
N LEU A 160 -26.43 0.37 2.68
CA LEU A 160 -26.03 0.14 1.30
C LEU A 160 -26.42 -1.28 0.90
N GLN A 161 -26.92 -1.47 -0.32
CA GLN A 161 -27.12 -2.80 -0.88
C GLN A 161 -26.43 -2.91 -2.25
N LEU A 162 -25.80 -4.05 -2.49
CA LEU A 162 -25.34 -4.46 -3.80
C LEU A 162 -26.39 -5.37 -4.41
N ALA A 163 -27.09 -4.93 -5.47
CA ALA A 163 -28.18 -5.70 -6.07
C ALA A 163 -27.92 -6.09 -7.52
N THR A 164 -28.15 -7.35 -7.85
CA THR A 164 -28.23 -7.85 -9.23
C THR A 164 -29.70 -8.10 -9.59
N GLY A 165 -30.38 -7.07 -10.09
CA GLY A 165 -31.82 -7.16 -10.35
C GLY A 165 -32.64 -7.02 -9.06
N GLU A 166 -33.53 -7.98 -8.80
CA GLU A 166 -34.47 -7.94 -7.66
C GLU A 166 -33.87 -8.41 -6.33
N GLN A 167 -32.74 -9.12 -6.36
CA GLN A 167 -32.05 -9.60 -5.16
C GLN A 167 -30.89 -8.66 -4.80
N GLY A 168 -30.88 -8.22 -3.54
CA GLY A 168 -29.88 -7.34 -2.96
C GLY A 168 -29.12 -8.00 -1.82
N MET A 169 -27.80 -7.84 -1.80
CA MET A 169 -26.95 -8.13 -0.67
C MET A 169 -26.75 -6.84 0.12
N SER A 170 -27.23 -6.81 1.36
CA SER A 170 -26.90 -5.73 2.29
C SER A 170 -25.40 -5.72 2.57
N VAL A 171 -24.85 -4.53 2.65
CA VAL A 171 -23.44 -4.31 2.85
C VAL A 171 -23.24 -3.50 4.12
N SER A 172 -22.42 -4.05 5.01
CA SER A 172 -21.90 -3.32 6.16
C SER A 172 -20.92 -2.25 5.69
N TYR A 173 -21.01 -1.06 6.24
CA TYR A 173 -20.02 0.00 6.02
C TYR A 173 -19.42 0.42 7.36
N ARG A 174 -18.16 0.83 7.32
CA ARG A 174 -17.52 1.52 8.45
C ARG A 174 -17.46 3.01 8.16
N LEU A 175 -17.50 3.79 9.23
CA LEU A 175 -17.18 5.21 9.17
C LEU A 175 -15.65 5.39 9.12
N PRO A 176 -15.17 6.47 8.47
CA PRO A 176 -13.80 6.91 8.60
C PRO A 176 -13.38 7.03 10.06
N HIS A 177 -12.08 6.92 10.29
CA HIS A 177 -11.51 7.26 11.57
C HIS A 177 -11.81 8.73 11.90
N PHE A 178 -12.21 9.01 13.13
CA PHE A 178 -12.66 10.36 13.51
C PHE A 178 -11.55 11.18 14.17
N GLU A 179 -10.59 10.53 14.84
CA GLU A 179 -9.50 11.23 15.50
C GLU A 179 -8.53 11.79 14.46
N ARG A 180 -8.20 13.08 14.61
CA ARG A 180 -7.29 13.76 13.70
C ARG A 180 -5.85 13.43 14.03
N HIS A 181 -5.12 13.01 13.01
CA HIS A 181 -3.69 12.72 13.05
C HIS A 181 -2.98 13.60 12.03
N ASP A 182 -1.83 14.16 12.39
CA ASP A 182 -1.02 14.85 11.38
C ASP A 182 -0.40 13.85 10.39
N VAL A 183 0.10 12.73 10.93
CA VAL A 183 0.71 11.66 10.14
C VAL A 183 0.23 10.30 10.65
N VAL A 184 -0.14 9.43 9.72
CA VAL A 184 -0.41 8.01 9.99
C VAL A 184 0.56 7.13 9.21
N ALA A 185 1.18 6.16 9.86
CA ALA A 185 1.96 5.10 9.24
C ALA A 185 1.10 3.84 9.08
N CYS A 186 0.79 3.47 7.85
CA CYS A 186 -0.01 2.30 7.49
C CYS A 186 0.91 1.15 7.06
N PHE A 187 1.18 0.23 7.97
CA PHE A 187 2.12 -0.87 7.74
C PHE A 187 1.51 -1.97 6.86
N SER A 188 2.36 -2.59 6.03
CA SER A 188 2.04 -3.83 5.32
C SER A 188 1.46 -4.90 6.26
N PRO A 189 0.56 -5.78 5.77
CA PRO A 189 0.03 -6.87 6.59
C PRO A 189 1.13 -7.76 7.18
N LEU A 190 1.13 -7.86 8.51
CA LEU A 190 2.04 -8.67 9.30
C LEU A 190 1.53 -10.10 9.38
N PHE A 191 2.44 -11.06 9.25
CA PHE A 191 2.14 -12.48 9.24
C PHE A 191 3.35 -13.20 9.84
N LEU A 192 3.07 -14.24 10.63
CA LEU A 192 4.11 -15.04 11.30
C LEU A 192 5.16 -14.14 12.00
N ASN A 193 4.72 -12.99 12.50
CA ASN A 193 5.64 -11.94 12.90
C ASN A 193 6.21 -12.25 14.29
N GLU A 194 7.52 -12.40 14.34
CA GLU A 194 8.29 -12.74 15.55
C GLU A 194 9.55 -11.90 15.73
N ARG A 195 9.92 -11.08 14.73
CA ARG A 195 11.08 -10.20 14.77
C ARG A 195 10.76 -8.93 15.56
N TRP A 196 10.63 -9.13 16.86
CA TRP A 196 10.17 -8.09 17.78
C TRP A 196 11.12 -6.89 17.84
N GLN A 197 12.44 -7.11 17.73
CA GLN A 197 13.44 -6.03 17.83
C GLN A 197 13.18 -4.95 16.80
N LEU A 198 12.96 -5.37 15.57
CA LEU A 198 12.74 -4.49 14.43
C LEU A 198 11.37 -3.82 14.49
N LEU A 199 10.33 -4.58 14.81
CA LEU A 199 8.98 -4.04 14.93
C LEU A 199 8.89 -2.98 16.03
N LEU A 200 9.46 -3.26 17.20
CA LEU A 200 9.42 -2.33 18.33
C LEU A 200 10.30 -1.10 18.10
N LEU A 201 11.51 -1.25 17.52
CA LEU A 201 12.33 -0.11 17.11
C LEU A 201 11.55 0.79 16.13
N THR A 202 10.96 0.22 15.10
CA THR A 202 10.15 0.96 14.14
C THR A 202 8.97 1.65 14.84
N ALA A 203 8.29 0.96 15.76
CA ALA A 203 7.21 1.57 16.53
C ALA A 203 7.65 2.76 17.39
N GLU A 204 8.81 2.67 18.06
CA GLU A 204 9.39 3.76 18.84
C GLU A 204 9.79 4.95 17.96
N VAL A 205 10.47 4.72 16.84
CA VAL A 205 10.85 5.77 15.88
C VAL A 205 9.60 6.49 15.35
N TYR A 206 8.57 5.74 14.95
CA TYR A 206 7.37 6.34 14.41
C TYR A 206 6.58 7.12 15.48
N SER A 207 6.52 6.60 16.70
CA SER A 207 5.90 7.25 17.85
C SER A 207 6.63 8.54 18.22
N HIS A 208 7.96 8.50 18.30
CA HIS A 208 8.83 9.63 18.62
C HIS A 208 8.62 10.82 17.68
N TYR A 209 8.62 10.56 16.37
CA TYR A 209 8.40 11.59 15.36
C TYR A 209 6.92 11.96 15.14
N GLY A 210 6.03 11.50 16.02
CA GLY A 210 4.66 11.98 16.16
C GLY A 210 3.64 11.31 15.24
N ALA A 211 3.96 10.16 14.62
CA ALA A 211 3.00 9.42 13.81
C ALA A 211 2.07 8.56 14.67
N ALA A 212 0.80 8.46 14.26
CA ALA A 212 -0.03 7.33 14.62
C ALA A 212 0.30 6.13 13.73
N MET A 213 0.07 4.92 14.21
CA MET A 213 0.44 3.69 13.52
C MET A 213 -0.78 2.80 13.33
N HIS A 214 -0.88 2.18 12.17
CA HIS A 214 -1.91 1.19 11.87
C HIS A 214 -1.25 -0.09 11.36
N PHE A 215 -1.42 -1.16 12.12
CA PHE A 215 -0.89 -2.49 11.82
C PHE A 215 -2.02 -3.43 11.42
N TYR A 216 -1.98 -3.90 10.19
CA TYR A 216 -2.75 -5.08 9.79
C TYR A 216 -2.02 -6.33 10.26
N VAL A 217 -2.69 -7.20 11.00
CA VAL A 217 -2.09 -8.43 11.51
C VAL A 217 -2.92 -9.62 11.04
N ARG A 218 -2.24 -10.61 10.47
CA ARG A 218 -2.77 -11.93 10.13
C ARG A 218 -2.35 -12.95 11.17
N SER A 219 -1.08 -12.90 11.58
CA SER A 219 -0.56 -13.64 12.73
C SER A 219 0.72 -13.04 13.29
N MET A 220 0.93 -13.20 14.60
CA MET A 220 2.07 -12.66 15.34
C MET A 220 2.24 -13.41 16.66
N ILE A 221 3.47 -13.49 17.19
CA ILE A 221 3.73 -14.00 18.54
C ILE A 221 2.85 -13.26 19.57
N THR A 222 2.22 -14.00 20.49
CA THR A 222 1.23 -13.44 21.43
C THR A 222 1.80 -12.31 22.29
N ASP A 223 3.02 -12.47 22.81
CA ASP A 223 3.64 -11.43 23.64
C ASP A 223 4.01 -10.19 22.83
N LEU A 224 4.46 -10.35 21.57
CA LEU A 224 4.72 -9.23 20.66
C LEU A 224 3.44 -8.47 20.33
N PHE A 225 2.35 -9.18 20.04
CA PHE A 225 1.03 -8.59 19.85
C PHE A 225 0.61 -7.78 21.09
N THR A 226 0.80 -8.37 22.28
CA THR A 226 0.47 -7.73 23.56
C THR A 226 1.28 -6.45 23.79
N LEU A 227 2.58 -6.45 23.48
CA LEU A 227 3.41 -5.24 23.56
C LEU A 227 2.93 -4.17 22.60
N LEU A 228 2.62 -4.54 21.35
CA LEU A 228 2.19 -3.60 20.34
C LEU A 228 0.86 -2.92 20.72
N THR A 229 -0.05 -3.63 21.38
CA THR A 229 -1.33 -3.04 21.88
C THR A 229 -1.14 -1.98 22.97
N ARG A 230 0.04 -1.90 23.60
CA ARG A 230 0.32 -0.91 24.64
C ARG A 230 0.70 0.46 24.08
N TYR A 231 1.09 0.54 22.81
CA TYR A 231 1.41 1.83 22.18
C TYR A 231 0.13 2.64 22.01
N PRO A 232 0.01 3.84 22.62
CA PRO A 232 -1.26 4.57 22.69
C PRO A 232 -1.78 5.02 21.32
N LYS A 233 -0.87 5.26 20.37
CA LYS A 233 -1.19 5.67 18.99
C LYS A 233 -1.06 4.51 17.99
N ALA A 234 -0.95 3.26 18.46
CA ALA A 234 -0.95 2.10 17.59
C ALA A 234 -2.35 1.48 17.55
N ARG A 235 -2.87 1.32 16.33
CA ARG A 235 -4.07 0.54 16.05
C ARG A 235 -3.67 -0.79 15.44
N ILE A 236 -4.19 -1.87 15.98
CA ILE A 236 -4.00 -3.21 15.41
C ILE A 236 -5.35 -3.69 14.85
N GLN A 237 -5.36 -4.05 13.56
CA GLN A 237 -6.54 -4.48 12.84
C GLN A 237 -6.36 -5.89 12.27
N PRO A 238 -7.33 -6.80 12.46
CA PRO A 238 -7.28 -8.11 11.82
C PRO A 238 -7.24 -7.97 10.30
N TRP A 239 -6.35 -8.72 9.64
CA TRP A 239 -6.30 -8.85 8.18
C TRP A 239 -6.34 -10.32 7.78
N PRO A 240 -7.54 -10.89 7.59
CA PRO A 240 -7.70 -12.32 7.43
C PRO A 240 -7.30 -12.83 6.05
N ALA A 241 -6.90 -14.11 6.02
CA ALA A 241 -6.96 -14.91 4.81
C ALA A 241 -8.39 -14.98 4.27
N VAL A 242 -8.53 -14.99 2.95
CA VAL A 242 -9.82 -15.17 2.30
C VAL A 242 -10.20 -16.64 2.34
N ARG A 243 -11.38 -16.94 2.86
CA ARG A 243 -11.92 -18.31 2.90
C ARG A 243 -13.20 -18.36 2.09
N LEU A 244 -13.14 -18.93 0.89
CA LEU A 244 -14.35 -19.18 0.11
C LEU A 244 -15.04 -20.42 0.68
N GLY A 245 -16.34 -20.35 0.95
CA GLY A 245 -17.07 -21.48 1.49
C GLY A 245 -17.02 -22.72 0.58
N GLU A 246 -17.21 -23.91 1.17
CA GLU A 246 -17.10 -25.22 0.50
C GLU A 246 -17.92 -25.33 -0.80
N LYS A 247 -19.04 -24.59 -0.89
CA LYS A 247 -19.93 -24.62 -2.05
C LYS A 247 -19.33 -24.02 -3.33
N ARG A 248 -18.16 -23.34 -3.28
CA ARG A 248 -17.65 -22.55 -4.42
C ARG A 248 -16.15 -22.53 -4.67
N ALA A 249 -15.34 -23.16 -3.83
CA ALA A 249 -14.02 -23.53 -4.31
C ALA A 249 -14.28 -24.47 -5.52
N SER A 250 -14.00 -24.00 -6.75
CA SER A 250 -14.27 -24.74 -7.99
C SER A 250 -13.63 -26.13 -7.98
N SER A 251 -12.63 -26.29 -7.10
CA SER A 251 -12.10 -27.53 -6.55
C SER A 251 -11.91 -27.32 -5.05
N SER A 252 -11.99 -28.39 -4.24
CA SER A 252 -11.54 -28.38 -2.83
C SER A 252 -10.07 -27.96 -2.67
N SER A 253 -9.31 -27.94 -3.78
CA SER A 253 -7.92 -27.49 -3.84
C SER A 253 -7.74 -26.03 -4.26
N PHE A 254 -8.82 -25.26 -4.53
CA PHE A 254 -8.69 -23.86 -4.91
C PHE A 254 -8.59 -22.97 -3.68
N ASP A 255 -7.44 -22.34 -3.49
CA ASP A 255 -7.20 -21.34 -2.45
C ASP A 255 -7.04 -19.95 -3.11
N PRO A 256 -7.90 -18.96 -2.85
CA PRO A 256 -7.71 -17.61 -3.39
C PRO A 256 -6.43 -16.94 -2.89
N ASN A 257 -5.90 -17.32 -1.73
CA ASN A 257 -4.76 -16.66 -1.12
C ASN A 257 -3.44 -16.93 -1.87
N ILE A 258 -3.35 -18.03 -2.64
CA ILE A 258 -2.20 -18.30 -3.52
C ILE A 258 -2.26 -17.51 -4.84
N GLU A 259 -3.34 -16.75 -5.06
CA GLU A 259 -3.63 -16.00 -6.28
C GLU A 259 -3.85 -14.49 -6.00
N LEU A 260 -3.67 -14.08 -4.74
CA LEU A 260 -3.70 -12.70 -4.24
C LEU A 260 -2.27 -12.17 -4.07
N GLU A 261 -2.03 -10.94 -4.50
CA GLU A 261 -0.72 -10.33 -4.47
C GLU A 261 -0.26 -10.04 -3.04
N PHE A 262 0.84 -10.67 -2.60
CA PHE A 262 1.49 -10.38 -1.31
C PHE A 262 0.54 -10.34 -0.09
N ARG A 263 -0.36 -11.32 0.04
CA ARG A 263 -1.42 -11.34 1.07
C ARG A 263 -2.42 -10.18 0.93
N ASN A 264 -2.71 -9.79 -0.31
CA ASN A 264 -3.60 -8.68 -0.65
C ASN A 264 -3.11 -7.32 -0.09
N GLN A 265 -1.80 -7.08 -0.18
CA GLN A 265 -1.15 -5.90 0.40
C GLN A 265 -1.69 -4.60 -0.19
N ALA A 266 -1.97 -4.55 -1.49
CA ALA A 266 -2.47 -3.34 -2.14
C ALA A 266 -3.88 -2.97 -1.63
N ALA A 267 -4.72 -3.97 -1.38
CA ALA A 267 -6.01 -3.76 -0.74
C ALA A 267 -5.85 -3.28 0.71
N ALA A 268 -4.97 -3.89 1.52
CA ALA A 268 -4.74 -3.45 2.90
C ALA A 268 -4.29 -1.97 3.00
N MET A 269 -3.36 -1.57 2.13
CA MET A 269 -2.88 -0.19 2.09
C MET A 269 -3.95 0.79 1.62
N THR A 270 -4.73 0.41 0.60
CA THR A 270 -5.87 1.22 0.16
C THR A 270 -6.96 1.27 1.23
N ASP A 271 -7.17 0.20 1.98
CA ASP A 271 -8.10 0.17 3.11
C ASP A 271 -7.69 1.18 4.19
N CYS A 272 -6.40 1.21 4.55
CA CYS A 272 -5.87 2.19 5.51
C CYS A 272 -6.00 3.63 5.00
N LEU A 273 -5.69 3.87 3.72
CA LEU A 273 -5.86 5.16 3.06
C LEU A 273 -7.30 5.67 3.20
N LEU A 274 -8.27 4.80 2.90
CA LEU A 274 -9.69 5.14 2.97
C LEU A 274 -10.13 5.38 4.42
N TYR A 275 -9.64 4.57 5.36
CA TYR A 275 -9.98 4.69 6.77
C TYR A 275 -9.58 6.05 7.37
N TYR A 276 -8.37 6.52 7.08
CA TYR A 276 -7.84 7.79 7.60
C TYR A 276 -8.01 8.97 6.64
N LYS A 277 -8.78 8.80 5.55
CA LYS A 277 -8.83 9.77 4.45
C LYS A 277 -9.19 11.19 4.86
N GLU A 278 -10.07 11.30 5.85
CA GLU A 278 -10.59 12.57 6.36
C GLU A 278 -9.95 13.01 7.67
N SER A 279 -9.08 12.18 8.23
CA SER A 279 -8.55 12.35 9.58
C SER A 279 -7.03 12.48 9.62
N ALA A 280 -6.33 12.11 8.54
CA ALA A 280 -4.88 12.30 8.41
C ALA A 280 -4.54 13.45 7.46
N LYS A 281 -3.48 14.23 7.74
CA LYS A 281 -2.91 15.16 6.76
C LYS A 281 -1.95 14.46 5.79
N TYR A 282 -1.20 13.49 6.30
CA TYR A 282 -0.31 12.63 5.52
C TYR A 282 -0.43 11.17 5.95
N ILE A 283 -0.26 10.26 5.01
CA ILE A 283 -0.17 8.82 5.28
C ILE A 283 1.10 8.26 4.65
N VAL A 284 1.92 7.57 5.45
CA VAL A 284 3.11 6.86 4.99
C VAL A 284 2.78 5.37 4.86
N PHE A 285 3.31 4.69 3.83
CA PHE A 285 3.14 3.25 3.63
C PHE A 285 4.48 2.50 3.75
N PRO A 286 4.96 2.22 4.98
CA PRO A 286 6.20 1.48 5.22
C PRO A 286 5.96 -0.03 5.35
N ASP A 287 7.03 -0.83 5.20
CA ASP A 287 7.13 -2.14 5.86
C ASP A 287 7.61 -1.95 7.31
N THR A 288 7.55 -2.99 8.14
CA THR A 288 8.02 -2.91 9.54
C THR A 288 9.53 -2.76 9.67
N ASP A 289 10.26 -2.98 8.60
CA ASP A 289 11.69 -2.78 8.49
C ASP A 289 12.06 -1.48 7.77
N ASP A 290 11.10 -0.57 7.59
CA ASP A 290 11.35 0.75 7.02
C ASP A 290 11.11 1.86 8.03
N VAL A 291 12.04 2.81 8.10
CA VAL A 291 11.85 4.06 8.83
C VAL A 291 12.27 5.24 7.96
N ILE A 292 11.64 6.39 8.17
CA ILE A 292 12.13 7.67 7.65
C ILE A 292 12.58 8.47 8.86
N ILE A 293 13.78 9.04 8.82
CA ILE A 293 14.26 9.92 9.89
C ILE A 293 14.09 11.36 9.41
N PRO A 294 13.30 12.21 10.09
CA PRO A 294 13.20 13.62 9.74
C PRO A 294 14.57 14.30 9.69
N ARG A 295 14.80 15.09 8.62
CA ARG A 295 16.07 15.77 8.32
C ARG A 295 15.88 17.28 8.23
N LEU A 296 14.73 17.70 7.73
CA LEU A 296 14.30 19.08 7.59
C LEU A 296 13.45 19.51 8.78
N GLY A 297 12.86 18.59 9.55
CA GLY A 297 12.07 18.92 10.73
C GLY A 297 12.20 18.01 11.93
N ARG A 298 11.48 18.39 13.00
CA ARG A 298 11.48 17.67 14.28
C ARG A 298 10.43 16.58 14.37
N THR A 299 9.44 16.60 13.47
CA THR A 299 8.36 15.62 13.39
C THR A 299 8.15 15.21 11.94
N TYR A 300 7.44 14.10 11.70
CA TYR A 300 7.07 13.73 10.34
C TYR A 300 6.22 14.79 9.64
N PHE A 301 5.33 15.45 10.38
CA PHE A 301 4.49 16.49 9.81
C PHE A 301 5.34 17.65 9.29
N GLU A 302 6.26 18.15 10.12
CA GLU A 302 7.18 19.22 9.72
C GLU A 302 8.08 18.80 8.55
N GLU A 303 8.59 17.56 8.56
CA GLU A 303 9.38 17.00 7.48
C GLU A 303 8.62 17.07 6.16
N PHE A 304 7.40 16.52 6.12
CA PHE A 304 6.60 16.43 4.90
C PHE A 304 6.11 17.80 4.42
N GLU A 305 5.83 18.72 5.33
CA GLU A 305 5.52 20.12 4.98
C GLU A 305 6.73 20.82 4.35
N ARG A 306 7.93 20.68 4.93
CA ARG A 306 9.15 21.30 4.39
C ARG A 306 9.58 20.67 3.06
N VAL A 307 9.48 19.34 2.94
CA VAL A 307 9.71 18.62 1.68
C VAL A 307 8.75 19.11 0.60
N LYS A 308 7.45 19.25 0.91
CA LYS A 308 6.46 19.81 -0.01
C LYS A 308 6.87 21.21 -0.45
N CYS A 309 7.16 22.11 0.48
CA CYS A 309 7.58 23.47 0.18
C CYS A 309 8.84 23.51 -0.70
N PHE A 310 9.83 22.65 -0.42
CA PHE A 310 11.06 22.57 -1.22
C PHE A 310 10.79 22.15 -2.66
N ILE A 311 9.98 21.11 -2.87
CA ILE A 311 9.62 20.60 -4.19
C ILE A 311 8.81 21.63 -4.98
N VAL A 312 7.81 22.24 -4.34
CA VAL A 312 6.96 23.27 -4.95
C VAL A 312 7.79 24.51 -5.30
N GLY A 313 8.66 24.97 -4.40
CA GLY A 313 9.50 26.15 -4.63
C GLY A 313 10.51 26.00 -5.77
N ARG A 314 11.01 24.78 -6.04
CA ARG A 314 11.92 24.51 -7.16
C ARG A 314 11.21 24.48 -8.52
N ARG A 315 9.95 24.08 -8.55
CA ARG A 315 9.15 24.10 -9.77
C ARG A 315 8.65 25.53 -9.98
N ARG A 316 9.23 26.25 -10.96
CA ARG A 316 8.77 27.57 -11.44
C ARG A 316 7.30 27.60 -11.94
N SER A 317 6.50 26.58 -11.69
CA SER A 317 5.08 26.48 -12.05
C SER A 317 4.21 26.46 -10.79
N GLN A 318 3.25 27.36 -10.81
CA GLN A 318 2.57 28.00 -9.68
C GLN A 318 1.44 27.14 -9.07
N ARG A 319 1.66 25.87 -8.75
CA ARG A 319 0.64 25.06 -8.06
C ARG A 319 1.23 24.19 -6.94
N ASP A 320 1.35 24.78 -5.76
CA ASP A 320 1.36 24.06 -4.46
C ASP A 320 0.21 23.01 -4.36
N GLY A 321 -0.83 23.24 -5.17
CA GLY A 321 -1.90 22.31 -5.42
C GLY A 321 -1.53 20.95 -6.02
N SER A 322 -0.47 20.74 -6.82
CA SER A 322 -0.39 19.49 -7.63
C SER A 322 0.22 18.26 -6.93
N LEU A 323 0.90 18.39 -5.80
CA LEU A 323 1.56 17.24 -5.17
C LEU A 323 0.56 16.32 -4.46
N ALA A 324 0.40 15.07 -4.92
CA ALA A 324 -0.40 14.06 -4.21
C ALA A 324 0.48 13.08 -3.41
N VAL A 325 1.61 12.67 -3.98
CA VAL A 325 2.45 11.60 -3.42
C VAL A 325 3.93 11.98 -3.46
N LEU A 326 4.62 11.79 -2.34
CA LEU A 326 6.07 11.86 -2.23
C LEU A 326 6.63 10.44 -2.24
N SER A 327 7.54 10.13 -3.16
CA SER A 327 8.23 8.85 -3.20
C SER A 327 9.65 9.05 -2.68
N ALA A 328 9.95 8.55 -1.48
CA ALA A 328 11.30 8.56 -0.93
C ALA A 328 12.05 7.32 -1.44
N GLN A 329 13.22 7.50 -2.06
CA GLN A 329 14.07 6.35 -2.40
C GLN A 329 14.42 5.56 -1.13
N GLN A 330 14.65 4.26 -1.28
CA GLN A 330 14.94 3.38 -0.15
C GLN A 330 16.44 3.03 -0.13
N LEU A 331 17.08 3.15 1.02
CA LEU A 331 18.48 2.78 1.25
C LEU A 331 18.55 1.52 2.10
N ALA A 332 19.33 0.54 1.66
CA ALA A 332 19.65 -0.59 2.52
C ALA A 332 20.61 -0.13 3.63
N VAL A 333 20.28 -0.47 4.87
CA VAL A 333 21.12 -0.16 6.03
C VAL A 333 21.42 -1.47 6.78
N VAL A 334 22.69 -1.66 7.11
CA VAL A 334 23.17 -2.79 7.88
C VAL A 334 23.45 -2.35 9.31
N PHE A 335 23.00 -3.15 10.27
CA PHE A 335 23.18 -2.88 11.70
C PHE A 335 23.83 -4.05 12.42
N LEU A 336 24.41 -3.74 13.58
CA LEU A 336 24.82 -4.75 14.55
C LEU A 336 23.70 -4.97 15.56
N LEU A 337 23.24 -6.21 15.68
CA LEU A 337 22.27 -6.59 16.68
C LEU A 337 23.00 -7.09 17.93
N TYR A 338 22.64 -6.51 19.06
CA TYR A 338 23.20 -6.84 20.37
C TYR A 338 22.23 -7.75 21.12
N PRO A 339 22.72 -8.77 21.83
CA PRO A 339 21.88 -9.72 22.56
C PRO A 339 21.15 -9.07 23.75
N ASP A 340 21.66 -7.93 24.26
CA ASP A 340 20.98 -7.19 25.32
C ASP A 340 19.77 -6.44 24.75
N ALA A 341 18.61 -6.97 25.13
CA ALA A 341 17.30 -6.45 24.82
C ALA A 341 17.16 -4.96 25.20
N ALA A 342 17.80 -4.49 26.29
CA ALA A 342 17.74 -3.09 26.73
C ALA A 342 18.53 -2.13 25.85
N ALA A 343 19.41 -2.63 24.98
CA ALA A 343 20.27 -1.82 24.13
C ALA A 343 19.86 -1.85 22.65
N VAL A 344 18.76 -2.52 22.30
CA VAL A 344 18.33 -2.74 20.92
C VAL A 344 18.10 -1.42 20.18
N ALA A 345 17.31 -0.50 20.74
CA ALA A 345 16.98 0.73 20.02
C ALA A 345 18.19 1.66 19.82
N TYR A 346 18.98 1.87 20.87
CA TYR A 346 20.17 2.72 20.85
C TYR A 346 21.29 2.12 20.00
N ASN A 347 21.67 0.87 20.28
CA ASN A 347 22.81 0.24 19.61
C ASN A 347 22.52 -0.13 18.16
N MET A 348 21.28 -0.52 17.83
CA MET A 348 20.91 -0.66 16.42
C MET A 348 21.10 0.69 15.74
N SER A 349 20.51 1.77 16.24
CA SER A 349 20.63 3.07 15.56
C SER A 349 22.07 3.60 15.46
N GLN A 350 22.94 3.35 16.44
CA GLN A 350 24.37 3.75 16.41
C GLN A 350 25.23 2.89 15.49
N SER A 351 24.82 1.65 15.19
CA SER A 351 25.60 0.73 14.35
C SER A 351 25.27 0.81 12.87
N ALA A 352 24.49 1.81 12.46
CA ALA A 352 24.00 1.96 11.10
C ALA A 352 25.15 2.13 10.10
N ILE A 353 25.18 1.28 9.08
CA ILE A 353 26.05 1.43 7.93
C ILE A 353 25.16 1.50 6.69
N ILE A 354 25.20 2.64 6.00
CA ILE A 354 24.46 2.85 4.76
C ILE A 354 25.16 2.08 3.63
N SER A 355 24.40 1.23 2.94
CA SER A 355 24.82 0.59 1.70
C SER A 355 24.58 1.52 0.51
N SER A 356 25.38 1.41 -0.55
CA SER A 356 25.11 2.08 -1.84
C SER A 356 23.92 1.50 -2.58
N GLU A 357 23.33 0.40 -2.10
CA GLU A 357 22.19 -0.23 -2.73
C GLU A 357 20.92 0.61 -2.54
N THR A 358 20.46 1.24 -3.63
CA THR A 358 19.16 1.90 -3.68
C THR A 358 18.08 0.92 -4.14
N ARG A 359 16.94 0.94 -3.45
CA ARG A 359 15.79 0.08 -3.69
C ARG A 359 14.54 0.88 -4.03
N TRP A 360 13.45 0.16 -4.31
CA TRP A 360 12.16 0.77 -4.62
C TRP A 360 11.68 1.58 -3.42
N GLY A 361 11.40 2.85 -3.68
CA GLY A 361 11.07 3.81 -2.65
C GLY A 361 9.78 3.53 -1.89
N LYS A 362 9.58 4.22 -0.77
CA LYS A 362 8.31 4.22 -0.01
C LYS A 362 7.56 5.50 -0.29
N ILE A 363 6.23 5.45 -0.16
CA ILE A 363 5.39 6.59 -0.49
C ILE A 363 4.79 7.24 0.76
N VAL A 364 4.72 8.57 0.71
CA VAL A 364 3.92 9.41 1.61
C VAL A 364 2.85 10.07 0.75
N VAL A 365 1.59 9.92 1.11
CA VAL A 365 0.46 10.44 0.35
C VAL A 365 -0.28 11.52 1.12
N ARG A 366 -0.86 12.45 0.36
CA ARG A 366 -1.92 13.32 0.83
C ARG A 366 -3.27 12.65 0.55
N PRO A 367 -3.99 12.19 1.59
CA PRO A 367 -5.16 11.34 1.42
C PRO A 367 -6.30 12.00 0.64
N GLU A 368 -6.46 13.32 0.73
CA GLU A 368 -7.48 14.07 0.02
C GLU A 368 -7.24 14.15 -1.51
N ARG A 369 -6.03 13.81 -1.95
CA ARG A 369 -5.57 13.86 -3.35
C ARG A 369 -5.42 12.46 -3.98
N THR A 370 -5.67 11.41 -3.20
CA THR A 370 -5.34 10.03 -3.55
C THR A 370 -6.50 9.10 -3.20
N ASP A 371 -6.89 8.22 -4.14
CA ASP A 371 -7.98 7.27 -3.96
C ASP A 371 -7.52 5.81 -3.82
N SER A 372 -6.28 5.48 -4.19
CA SER A 372 -5.67 4.17 -3.92
C SER A 372 -4.18 4.28 -3.66
N ALA A 373 -3.63 3.33 -2.90
CA ALA A 373 -2.21 3.28 -2.59
C ALA A 373 -1.69 1.84 -2.63
N TRP A 374 -0.45 1.69 -3.08
CA TRP A 374 0.36 0.49 -2.93
C TRP A 374 1.76 0.90 -2.45
N ILE A 375 2.51 -0.03 -1.87
CA ILE A 375 3.68 0.25 -1.03
C ILE A 375 4.75 1.13 -1.68
N HIS A 376 4.95 0.99 -2.99
CA HIS A 376 5.95 1.75 -3.75
C HIS A 376 5.33 2.81 -4.67
N ARG A 377 4.01 2.80 -4.87
CA ARG A 377 3.35 3.65 -5.87
C ARG A 377 1.86 3.81 -5.62
N SER A 378 1.33 5.00 -5.91
CA SER A 378 -0.11 5.19 -6.05
C SER A 378 -0.53 5.13 -7.51
N TYR A 379 -1.63 4.41 -7.78
CA TYR A 379 -2.27 4.36 -9.11
C TYR A 379 -3.60 5.12 -9.16
N GLY A 380 -4.12 5.54 -8.01
CA GLY A 380 -5.38 6.25 -7.86
C GLY A 380 -5.18 7.73 -7.55
N ILE A 381 -4.21 8.39 -8.20
CA ILE A 381 -3.98 9.84 -8.00
C ILE A 381 -5.11 10.61 -8.69
N ARG A 382 -5.67 11.62 -8.02
CA ARG A 382 -6.75 12.44 -8.58
C ARG A 382 -6.24 13.33 -9.72
N GLU A 383 -7.14 13.68 -10.63
CA GLU A 383 -6.82 14.58 -11.74
C GLU A 383 -6.26 15.93 -11.25
N GLY A 384 -5.24 16.45 -11.93
CA GLY A 384 -4.55 17.67 -11.55
C GLY A 384 -3.46 17.49 -10.49
N TYR A 385 -3.26 16.26 -10.00
CA TYR A 385 -2.20 15.91 -9.05
C TYR A 385 -1.21 14.87 -9.61
N GLU A 386 -0.05 14.76 -8.97
CA GLU A 386 1.03 13.88 -9.40
C GLU A 386 1.81 13.25 -8.23
N GLN A 387 2.55 12.19 -8.55
CA GLN A 387 3.57 11.60 -7.68
C GLN A 387 4.93 12.20 -8.03
N VAL A 388 5.67 12.65 -7.02
CA VAL A 388 7.00 13.24 -7.17
C VAL A 388 8.01 12.44 -6.35
N THR A 389 9.15 12.15 -6.97
CA THR A 389 10.28 11.51 -6.29
C THR A 389 11.08 12.53 -5.50
N LEU A 390 11.33 12.21 -4.24
CA LEU A 390 12.21 12.98 -3.36
C LEU A 390 13.67 12.75 -3.77
N PRO A 391 14.48 13.81 -3.96
CA PRO A 391 15.92 13.64 -4.13
C PRO A 391 16.52 12.95 -2.90
N ILE A 392 17.34 11.93 -3.13
CA ILE A 392 17.90 11.10 -2.04
C ILE A 392 18.83 11.90 -1.12
N GLU A 393 19.43 12.97 -1.62
CA GLU A 393 20.26 13.88 -0.85
C GLU A 393 19.45 14.68 0.18
N LEU A 394 18.13 14.81 -0.04
CA LEU A 394 17.24 15.51 0.87
C LEU A 394 16.78 14.58 2.00
N ASN A 395 16.20 13.44 1.64
CA ASN A 395 15.85 12.37 2.57
C ASN A 395 15.55 11.05 1.83
N SER A 396 15.53 9.93 2.56
CA SER A 396 15.22 8.59 2.06
C SER A 396 14.55 7.74 3.14
N ALA A 397 13.88 6.66 2.71
CA ALA A 397 13.46 5.61 3.63
C ALA A 397 14.65 4.67 3.89
N LEU A 398 14.93 4.38 5.15
CA LEU A 398 15.96 3.46 5.59
C LEU A 398 15.35 2.07 5.72
N HIS A 399 15.90 1.09 5.02
CA HIS A 399 15.47 -0.30 5.05
C HIS A 399 16.42 -1.11 5.95
N LEU A 400 15.95 -1.44 7.14
CA LEU A 400 16.71 -1.99 8.26
C LEU A 400 16.72 -3.53 8.27
N ARG A 401 16.49 -4.16 7.11
CA ARG A 401 16.31 -5.61 7.00
C ARG A 401 17.56 -6.42 7.35
N PHE A 402 18.74 -5.86 7.09
CA PHE A 402 20.01 -6.55 7.21
C PHE A 402 20.66 -6.26 8.56
N TRP A 403 20.92 -7.31 9.32
CA TRP A 403 21.61 -7.22 10.60
C TRP A 403 22.70 -8.29 10.71
N ASN A 404 23.74 -7.99 11.48
CA ASN A 404 24.75 -8.95 11.89
C ASN A 404 24.73 -9.04 13.41
N PHE A 405 24.68 -10.26 13.94
CA PHE A 405 24.81 -10.45 15.39
C PHE A 405 26.23 -10.12 15.82
N ASN A 406 26.39 -9.21 16.78
CA ASN A 406 27.65 -8.93 17.41
C ASN A 406 27.64 -9.50 18.83
N ASN A 407 28.68 -10.27 19.16
CA ASN A 407 28.88 -10.82 20.51
C ASN A 407 29.49 -9.79 21.48
N GLN A 408 29.99 -8.66 20.98
CA GLN A 408 30.44 -7.56 21.84
C GLN A 408 29.20 -6.90 22.45
N SER A 409 29.23 -6.63 23.75
CA SER A 409 28.07 -6.12 24.50
C SER A 409 27.82 -4.62 24.30
N GLN A 410 28.79 -3.85 23.79
CA GLN A 410 28.67 -2.40 23.63
C GLN A 410 29.50 -1.90 22.44
N MET A 411 28.92 -0.95 21.70
CA MET A 411 29.65 -0.12 20.73
C MET A 411 30.27 1.08 21.44
N SER A 412 31.39 1.61 20.96
CA SER A 412 31.94 2.87 21.46
C SER A 412 30.97 4.02 21.19
N ASP A 413 30.68 4.84 22.20
CA ASP A 413 29.80 6.03 22.13
C ASP A 413 30.25 7.10 21.12
N ASP A 414 31.46 6.96 20.56
CA ASP A 414 32.08 7.98 19.70
C ASP A 414 31.66 7.91 18.23
N ILE A 415 31.06 6.80 17.76
CA ILE A 415 30.77 6.62 16.32
C ILE A 415 29.27 6.84 16.06
N VAL A 416 28.93 8.03 15.56
CA VAL A 416 27.57 8.32 15.06
C VAL A 416 27.52 8.04 13.56
N PRO A 417 26.58 7.22 13.08
CA PRO A 417 26.41 7.00 11.65
C PRO A 417 26.16 8.31 10.91
N ILE A 418 26.71 8.41 9.71
CA ILE A 418 26.56 9.58 8.85
C ILE A 418 25.53 9.26 7.76
N TYR A 419 24.67 10.23 7.45
CA TYR A 419 23.82 10.14 6.27
C TYR A 419 24.63 10.51 5.02
N ASP A 420 25.15 9.50 4.33
CA ASP A 420 25.83 9.62 3.04
C ASP A 420 25.18 8.70 1.99
N PRO A 421 24.00 9.08 1.46
CA PRO A 421 23.25 8.25 0.52
C PRO A 421 23.97 8.05 -0.83
N LEU A 422 24.98 8.86 -1.14
CA LEU A 422 25.72 8.80 -2.39
C LEU A 422 27.13 8.19 -2.21
N LEU A 423 27.53 7.86 -0.99
CA LEU A 423 28.90 7.43 -0.61
C LEU A 423 29.98 8.38 -1.14
N LYS A 424 29.73 9.69 -1.12
CA LYS A 424 30.64 10.70 -1.67
C LYS A 424 31.38 11.50 -0.60
N ASN A 425 30.91 11.53 0.64
CA ASN A 425 31.41 12.45 1.66
C ASN A 425 31.57 11.78 3.03
N LEU A 426 32.80 11.77 3.55
CA LEU A 426 33.12 11.35 4.92
C LEU A 426 32.69 12.38 6.00
N SER A 427 32.17 13.55 5.61
CA SER A 427 31.78 14.66 6.47
C SER A 427 30.30 15.04 6.31
N GLY A 428 29.42 14.04 6.18
CA GLY A 428 27.98 14.24 6.15
C GLY A 428 27.39 14.53 7.53
N ALA A 429 26.15 15.03 7.55
CA ALA A 429 25.41 15.21 8.81
C ALA A 429 25.04 13.85 9.42
N PRO A 430 24.99 13.73 10.76
CA PRO A 430 24.59 12.51 11.46
C PRO A 430 23.29 11.94 10.90
N LEU A 431 23.19 10.61 10.80
CA LEU A 431 21.98 9.91 10.36
C LEU A 431 20.82 10.17 11.32
N PHE A 432 21.13 10.12 12.62
CA PHE A 432 20.20 10.38 13.72
C PHE A 432 20.67 11.60 14.51
N ASN A 433 19.72 12.37 15.06
CA ASN A 433 20.03 13.32 16.12
C ASN A 433 20.32 12.54 17.42
N ARG A 434 21.37 12.93 18.15
CA ARG A 434 21.76 12.27 19.41
C ARG A 434 20.69 12.38 20.48
N ASP A 435 20.02 13.53 20.58
CA ASP A 435 18.97 13.77 21.57
C ASP A 435 17.76 12.90 21.25
N ASP A 436 17.33 12.88 19.98
CA ASP A 436 16.23 12.02 19.53
C ASP A 436 16.51 10.54 19.84
N LEU A 437 17.75 10.09 19.63
CA LEU A 437 18.09 8.69 19.89
C LEU A 437 18.07 8.35 21.39
N ALA A 438 18.56 9.27 22.24
CA ALA A 438 18.49 9.10 23.68
C ALA A 438 17.03 9.00 24.14
N GLU A 439 16.16 9.88 23.65
CA GLU A 439 14.72 9.88 23.97
C GLU A 439 14.01 8.61 23.50
N ILE A 440 14.30 8.14 22.28
CA ILE A 440 13.79 6.87 21.73
C ILE A 440 14.21 5.70 22.62
N ASN A 441 15.48 5.65 23.02
CA ASN A 441 15.99 4.59 23.88
C ASN A 441 15.35 4.62 25.27
N ASP A 442 15.24 5.80 25.88
CA ASP A 442 14.65 5.95 27.21
C ASP A 442 13.17 5.55 27.22
N SER A 443 12.42 5.94 26.17
CA SER A 443 11.04 5.48 25.94
C SER A 443 10.97 3.96 25.83
N PHE A 444 11.81 3.36 24.99
CA PHE A 444 11.86 1.91 24.81
C PHE A 444 12.15 1.18 26.13
N VAL A 445 13.19 1.58 26.85
CA VAL A 445 13.58 0.95 28.13
C VAL A 445 12.46 1.08 29.16
N ALA A 446 11.81 2.25 29.25
CA ALA A 446 10.68 2.45 30.15
C ALA A 446 9.50 1.52 29.79
N ASN A 447 9.15 1.43 28.51
CA ASN A 447 8.06 0.59 28.00
C ASN A 447 8.33 -0.90 28.26
N MET A 448 9.55 -1.36 28.00
CA MET A 448 9.92 -2.77 28.20
C MET A 448 9.99 -3.14 29.69
N ARG A 449 10.48 -2.24 30.55
CA ARG A 449 10.42 -2.44 32.01
C ARG A 449 8.98 -2.56 32.51
N GLN A 450 8.08 -1.73 31.99
CA GLN A 450 6.65 -1.80 32.34
C GLN A 450 5.97 -3.05 31.77
N ALA A 451 6.49 -3.62 30.68
CA ALA A 451 6.01 -4.87 30.12
C ALA A 451 6.36 -6.11 30.97
N GLY A 452 7.45 -6.04 31.73
CA GLY A 452 7.92 -7.09 32.64
C GLY A 452 7.93 -8.45 31.94
N SER A 453 7.26 -9.43 32.55
CA SER A 453 7.21 -10.81 32.03
C SER A 453 6.71 -10.96 30.58
N THR A 454 5.99 -9.99 30.01
CA THR A 454 5.59 -10.04 28.60
C THR A 454 6.82 -9.89 27.70
N TYR A 455 7.72 -8.99 28.07
CA TYR A 455 8.98 -8.78 27.35
C TYR A 455 9.92 -9.98 27.51
N ASP A 456 10.03 -10.49 28.74
CA ASP A 456 10.92 -11.63 29.06
C ASP A 456 10.56 -12.93 28.32
N ARG A 457 9.33 -13.03 27.80
CA ARG A 457 8.85 -14.19 27.02
C ARG A 457 8.98 -14.02 25.51
N LEU A 458 9.50 -12.89 25.03
CA LEU A 458 9.77 -12.72 23.60
C LEU A 458 10.83 -13.74 23.16
N PRO A 459 10.73 -14.25 21.92
CA PRO A 459 11.69 -15.23 21.42
C PRO A 459 13.08 -14.60 21.28
N GLU A 460 14.08 -15.28 21.84
CA GLU A 460 15.50 -14.92 21.65
C GLU A 460 15.96 -15.23 20.21
N VAL A 461 15.37 -16.25 19.59
CA VAL A 461 15.68 -16.72 18.24
C VAL A 461 14.44 -16.74 17.36
N SER A 462 14.61 -16.33 16.11
CA SER A 462 13.55 -16.37 15.10
C SER A 462 13.32 -17.80 14.60
N ILE A 463 12.08 -18.31 14.73
CA ILE A 463 11.65 -19.64 14.30
C ILE A 463 11.11 -19.59 12.86
N TYR A 464 10.20 -18.66 12.58
CA TYR A 464 9.53 -18.50 11.29
C TYR A 464 10.40 -17.81 10.23
N TYR A 465 11.16 -16.78 10.61
CA TYR A 465 11.86 -15.92 9.64
C TYR A 465 12.84 -16.70 8.77
N PRO A 466 13.73 -17.57 9.29
CA PRO A 466 14.67 -18.31 8.45
C PRO A 466 13.96 -19.17 7.39
N LEU A 467 12.83 -19.77 7.75
CA LEU A 467 12.01 -20.59 6.86
C LEU A 467 11.33 -19.74 5.77
N ILE A 468 10.78 -18.58 6.17
CA ILE A 468 10.17 -17.63 5.25
C ILE A 468 11.23 -17.07 4.30
N GLU A 469 12.38 -16.64 4.80
CA GLU A 469 13.47 -16.11 3.98
C GLU A 469 13.95 -17.12 2.94
N GLN A 470 14.19 -18.37 3.36
CA GLN A 470 14.56 -19.45 2.45
C GLN A 470 13.50 -19.66 1.37
N CYS A 471 12.23 -19.70 1.76
CA CYS A 471 11.11 -19.85 0.82
C CYS A 471 10.98 -18.66 -0.14
N TYR A 472 11.09 -17.42 0.36
CA TYR A 472 11.06 -16.23 -0.46
C TYR A 472 12.21 -16.22 -1.47
N ASN A 473 13.41 -16.60 -1.06
CA ASN A 473 14.54 -16.68 -1.98
C ASN A 473 14.28 -17.67 -3.11
N ARG A 474 13.64 -18.79 -2.79
CA ARG A 474 13.21 -19.81 -3.76
C ARG A 474 12.15 -19.28 -4.75
N ILE A 475 11.10 -18.62 -4.26
CA ILE A 475 9.97 -18.09 -5.07
C ILE A 475 10.39 -16.86 -5.91
N PHE A 476 11.22 -15.99 -5.34
CA PHE A 476 11.51 -14.68 -5.92
C PHE A 476 12.77 -14.66 -6.77
N TYR A 477 13.85 -15.29 -6.30
CA TYR A 477 15.19 -15.16 -6.91
C TYR A 477 15.62 -16.40 -7.68
N ASN A 478 15.24 -17.61 -7.25
CA ASN A 478 15.65 -18.86 -7.91
C ASN A 478 14.70 -19.33 -9.02
N GLY A 479 13.57 -18.64 -9.20
CA GLY A 479 12.68 -18.87 -10.34
C GLY A 479 11.70 -20.04 -10.21
N GLU A 480 11.69 -20.73 -9.08
CA GLU A 480 10.62 -21.69 -8.81
C GLU A 480 9.28 -20.94 -8.77
N HIS A 481 8.32 -21.40 -9.58
CA HIS A 481 7.00 -20.77 -9.74
C HIS A 481 6.95 -19.43 -10.51
N HIS A 482 7.81 -19.22 -11.51
CA HIS A 482 7.72 -18.08 -12.44
C HIS A 482 6.33 -17.81 -13.04
N GLY A 483 5.38 -18.75 -12.98
CA GLY A 483 4.01 -18.60 -13.47
C GLY A 483 2.91 -18.41 -12.42
N LYS A 484 3.24 -18.32 -11.11
CA LYS A 484 2.25 -18.19 -10.02
C LYS A 484 2.31 -16.83 -9.35
N CYS A 485 1.20 -16.41 -8.74
CA CYS A 485 1.18 -15.25 -7.88
C CYS A 485 2.15 -15.44 -6.71
N LYS A 486 3.05 -14.49 -6.51
CA LYS A 486 4.08 -14.63 -5.48
C LYS A 486 3.52 -14.22 -4.12
N GLY A 487 3.61 -15.11 -3.14
CA GLY A 487 3.14 -14.90 -1.79
C GLY A 487 3.68 -15.95 -0.81
N PRO A 488 3.68 -15.66 0.49
CA PRO A 488 4.07 -16.62 1.54
C PRO A 488 3.17 -17.86 1.60
N GLU A 489 1.98 -17.82 0.99
CA GLU A 489 1.07 -18.96 0.90
C GLU A 489 1.64 -20.13 0.08
N LEU A 490 2.69 -19.88 -0.70
CA LEU A 490 3.46 -20.92 -1.40
C LEU A 490 4.53 -21.57 -0.50
N CYS A 491 4.71 -21.09 0.73
CA CYS A 491 5.63 -21.66 1.70
C CYS A 491 4.91 -22.73 2.51
N ASP A 492 5.48 -23.93 2.53
CA ASP A 492 5.03 -25.00 3.41
C ASP A 492 5.71 -24.81 4.76
N LEU A 493 4.93 -24.35 5.75
CA LEU A 493 5.43 -24.04 7.09
C LEU A 493 4.77 -24.98 8.10
N PRO A 494 5.55 -25.69 8.91
CA PRO A 494 5.00 -26.59 9.90
C PRO A 494 4.32 -25.82 11.03
N GLN A 495 3.44 -26.51 11.76
CA GLN A 495 2.99 -26.04 13.06
C GLN A 495 4.10 -26.17 14.09
N PHE A 496 4.10 -25.28 15.08
CA PHE A 496 5.07 -25.28 16.17
C PHE A 496 4.34 -25.35 17.51
N PRO A 497 3.98 -26.56 17.98
CA PRO A 497 3.37 -26.74 19.29
C PRO A 497 4.21 -26.11 20.40
N GLY A 498 3.55 -25.36 21.29
CA GLY A 498 4.19 -24.60 22.37
C GLY A 498 4.53 -23.15 22.01
N VAL A 499 4.51 -22.78 20.72
CA VAL A 499 4.64 -21.37 20.31
C VAL A 499 3.28 -20.69 20.43
N ARG A 500 3.21 -19.71 21.33
CA ARG A 500 2.00 -18.91 21.56
C ARG A 500 1.89 -17.81 20.50
N CYS A 501 0.83 -17.89 19.70
CA CYS A 501 0.56 -16.91 18.66
C CYS A 501 -0.86 -16.36 18.73
N MET A 502 -1.01 -15.11 18.29
CA MET A 502 -2.28 -14.49 17.97
C MET A 502 -2.52 -14.64 16.47
N ASN A 503 -3.56 -15.39 16.10
CA ASN A 503 -3.95 -15.65 14.72
C ASN A 503 -5.28 -14.97 14.39
N VAL A 504 -5.45 -14.53 13.15
CA VAL A 504 -6.74 -14.03 12.69
C VAL A 504 -7.60 -15.16 12.17
N LYS A 505 -8.82 -15.26 12.71
CA LYS A 505 -9.89 -16.07 12.13
C LYS A 505 -10.94 -15.20 11.48
N SER A 506 -11.47 -15.67 10.35
CA SER A 506 -12.48 -14.98 9.58
C SER A 506 -13.61 -15.90 9.15
N ASP A 507 -14.79 -15.29 9.04
CA ASP A 507 -16.00 -15.90 8.53
C ASP A 507 -16.45 -15.11 7.29
N TYR A 508 -16.72 -15.81 6.19
CA TYR A 508 -17.19 -15.21 4.94
C TYR A 508 -18.57 -15.74 4.59
N GLU A 509 -19.44 -14.84 4.13
CA GLU A 509 -20.72 -15.19 3.53
C GLU A 509 -20.61 -15.08 2.02
N THR A 510 -21.23 -16.03 1.32
CA THR A 510 -21.18 -16.10 -0.14
C THR A 510 -22.58 -15.94 -0.70
N PHE A 511 -22.78 -14.89 -1.48
CA PHE A 511 -24.03 -14.61 -2.16
C PHE A 511 -23.95 -15.12 -3.60
N ASP A 512 -25.02 -15.79 -4.05
CA ASP A 512 -25.24 -16.14 -5.45
C ASP A 512 -25.96 -15.00 -6.14
N GLY A 513 -25.20 -14.20 -6.89
CA GLY A 513 -25.74 -13.22 -7.82
C GLY A 513 -26.11 -13.91 -9.13
N TYR A 514 -27.08 -13.32 -9.83
CA TYR A 514 -27.58 -13.78 -11.11
C TYR A 514 -26.44 -14.15 -12.09
N GLN A 515 -26.60 -15.27 -12.81
CA GLN A 515 -25.69 -15.73 -13.89
C GLN A 515 -24.21 -15.88 -13.48
N ARG A 516 -23.92 -16.75 -12.49
CA ARG A 516 -22.54 -17.15 -12.12
C ARG A 516 -21.70 -16.01 -11.53
N ILE A 517 -22.33 -14.99 -10.95
CA ILE A 517 -21.64 -13.91 -10.22
C ILE A 517 -21.72 -14.20 -8.73
N PHE A 518 -20.56 -14.22 -8.09
CA PHE A 518 -20.38 -14.72 -6.75
C PHE A 518 -19.73 -13.61 -5.91
N LEU A 519 -20.44 -13.17 -4.87
CA LEU A 519 -19.97 -12.12 -3.96
C LEU A 519 -19.63 -12.74 -2.62
N HIS A 520 -18.37 -12.63 -2.21
CA HIS A 520 -17.88 -13.12 -0.92
C HIS A 520 -17.66 -11.93 0.00
N ARG A 521 -18.45 -11.85 1.06
CA ARG A 521 -18.43 -10.76 2.04
C ARG A 521 -17.78 -11.23 3.31
N LEU A 522 -16.77 -10.50 3.80
CA LEU A 522 -16.24 -10.71 5.14
C LEU A 522 -17.32 -10.35 6.18
N VAL A 523 -17.73 -11.32 6.99
CA VAL A 523 -18.76 -11.15 8.03
C VAL A 523 -18.13 -10.80 9.36
N ASN A 524 -17.05 -11.50 9.70
CA ASN A 524 -16.35 -11.34 10.97
C ASN A 524 -14.86 -11.60 10.77
N ALA A 525 -14.02 -10.83 11.45
CA ALA A 525 -12.59 -11.07 11.58
C ALA A 525 -12.18 -10.79 13.03
N ARG A 526 -11.55 -11.77 13.68
CA ARG A 526 -11.18 -11.67 15.10
C ARG A 526 -9.82 -12.31 15.35
N PHE A 527 -9.15 -11.79 16.37
CA PHE A 527 -7.93 -12.38 16.91
C PHE A 527 -8.28 -13.58 17.80
N GLU A 528 -7.54 -14.67 17.63
CA GLU A 528 -7.65 -15.89 18.43
C GLU A 528 -6.25 -16.39 18.81
N GLN A 529 -6.08 -16.69 20.08
CA GLN A 529 -4.83 -17.26 20.58
C GLN A 529 -4.71 -18.73 20.19
N SER A 530 -3.50 -19.16 19.85
CA SER A 530 -3.14 -20.53 19.50
C SER A 530 -1.83 -20.90 20.17
N ASP A 531 -1.76 -22.11 20.70
CA ASP A 531 -0.51 -22.71 21.21
C ASP A 531 0.10 -23.69 20.19
N LEU A 532 -0.42 -23.72 18.96
CA LEU A 532 0.10 -24.53 17.84
C LEU A 532 1.01 -23.71 16.91
N GLY A 533 1.38 -22.50 17.33
CA GLY A 533 2.12 -21.54 16.53
C GLY A 533 1.23 -20.62 15.68
N CYS A 534 1.91 -19.76 14.95
CA CYS A 534 1.34 -18.74 14.08
C CYS A 534 0.93 -19.40 12.76
N SER A 535 -0.23 -19.01 12.23
CA SER A 535 -0.76 -19.52 10.97
C SER A 535 -0.87 -18.41 9.92
N MET A 536 -0.86 -18.83 8.66
CA MET A 536 -1.38 -18.02 7.57
C MET A 536 -2.91 -18.01 7.63
#